data_AF-A0A2I0QJC9-F1
#
_entry.id   AF-A0A2I0QJC9-F1
#
_cell.length_a   1.000
_cell.length_b   1.000
_cell.length_c   1.000
_cell.angle_alpha   90.00
_cell.angle_beta   90.00
_cell.angle_gamma   90.00
#
_symmetry.space_group_name_H-M   'P 1'
#
loop_
_entity.id
_entity.type
_entity.pdbx_description
1 polymer ?
#
loop_
_entity_poly.entity_id
_entity_poly.type
_entity_poly.pdbx_seq_one_letter_code
_entity_poly.pdbx_strand_id
1 'polypeptide(L)'
;MKINVKLDNFDEELMFKRFNLKVGDKQIVTPIKASYKLNPVSSINEIYKKFDFNKINKCITNEGFERMVNADVKKDMTSGINICLIEYNAFEMPDDKQIEVLSDLQYEHSDIVVTPILSKITRELTEDKLLNSFNTITNKYMEIVETLNHKSIVGIIPSRMPRQFLEPIIKNYKSKNITSFVIDFDGRSVDTNESWIRKLFRLLKDNDLLEESFLYSINANTGKFMKQTNEILAKDFICSGFGID
;
A
#
# COMPACT_ATOMS: atom_id res chain seq x y z
N MET A 1 -8.08 -2.99 -13.14
CA MET A 1 -7.76 -4.43 -13.36
C MET A 1 -7.24 -5.02 -12.05
N LYS A 2 -7.60 -6.27 -11.68
CA LYS A 2 -7.14 -6.89 -10.41
C LYS A 2 -5.76 -7.56 -10.55
N ILE A 3 -5.02 -7.73 -9.47
CA ILE A 3 -3.78 -8.53 -9.48
C ILE A 3 -4.16 -10.00 -9.73
N ASN A 4 -3.37 -10.70 -10.54
CA ASN A 4 -3.50 -12.15 -10.68
C ASN A 4 -2.82 -12.84 -9.50
N VAL A 5 -3.64 -13.27 -8.53
CA VAL A 5 -3.23 -13.96 -7.31
C VAL A 5 -3.79 -15.38 -7.36
N LYS A 6 -2.93 -16.38 -7.15
CA LYS A 6 -3.35 -17.78 -6.97
C LYS A 6 -2.89 -18.28 -5.61
N LEU A 7 -3.84 -18.68 -4.76
CA LEU A 7 -3.55 -19.37 -3.51
C LEU A 7 -2.93 -20.74 -3.80
N ASP A 8 -1.76 -20.99 -3.24
CA ASP A 8 -1.01 -22.25 -3.34
C ASP A 8 -1.21 -23.11 -2.09
N ASN A 9 -1.14 -22.48 -0.91
CA ASN A 9 -1.35 -23.14 0.38
C ASN A 9 -1.93 -22.16 1.40
N PHE A 10 -2.76 -22.67 2.31
CA PHE A 10 -3.34 -21.91 3.42
C PHE A 10 -3.31 -22.74 4.70
N ASP A 11 -2.61 -22.22 5.70
CA ASP A 11 -2.66 -22.72 7.08
C ASP A 11 -3.76 -21.94 7.82
N GLU A 12 -4.89 -22.60 8.08
CA GLU A 12 -6.04 -21.98 8.76
C GLU A 12 -5.78 -21.68 10.24
N GLU A 13 -4.90 -22.45 10.89
CA GLU A 13 -4.60 -22.30 12.32
C GLU A 13 -3.74 -21.06 12.56
N LEU A 14 -2.74 -20.87 11.70
CA LEU A 14 -1.79 -19.76 11.79
C LEU A 14 -2.11 -18.60 10.83
N MET A 15 -3.17 -18.73 10.04
CA MET A 15 -3.59 -17.80 8.99
C MET A 15 -2.49 -17.49 7.96
N PHE A 16 -1.49 -18.38 7.80
CA PHE A 16 -0.41 -18.21 6.83
C PHE A 16 -0.85 -18.58 5.42
N LYS A 17 -0.57 -17.70 4.47
CA LYS A 17 -0.94 -17.90 3.06
C LYS A 17 0.29 -17.86 2.19
N ARG A 18 0.35 -18.83 1.29
CA ARG A 18 1.30 -18.87 0.19
C ARG A 18 0.55 -18.58 -1.10
N PHE A 19 0.96 -17.51 -1.79
CA PHE A 19 0.40 -17.07 -3.04
C PHE A 19 1.45 -17.10 -4.13
N ASN A 20 1.02 -17.45 -5.34
CA ASN A 20 1.72 -17.15 -6.56
C ASN A 20 1.12 -15.88 -7.16
N LEU A 21 1.89 -14.80 -7.24
CA LEU A 21 1.46 -13.56 -7.88
C LEU A 21 2.10 -13.41 -9.24
N LYS A 22 1.31 -12.93 -10.20
CA LYS A 22 1.79 -12.55 -11.54
C LYS A 22 1.45 -11.10 -11.84
N VAL A 23 2.47 -10.32 -12.17
CA VAL A 23 2.36 -8.90 -12.54
C VAL A 23 3.12 -8.70 -13.85
N GLY A 24 2.39 -8.52 -14.94
CA GLY A 24 2.99 -8.54 -16.28
C GLY A 24 3.67 -9.87 -16.58
N ASP A 25 4.97 -9.81 -16.86
CA ASP A 25 5.87 -10.94 -17.10
C ASP A 25 6.59 -11.45 -15.82
N LYS A 26 6.45 -10.74 -14.69
CA LYS A 26 7.10 -11.06 -13.41
C LYS A 26 6.22 -11.97 -12.56
N GLN A 27 6.85 -12.91 -11.85
CA GLN A 27 6.19 -13.82 -10.92
C GLN A 27 6.92 -13.86 -9.57
N ILE A 28 6.16 -13.87 -8.48
CA ILE A 28 6.68 -14.00 -7.11
C ILE A 28 5.85 -15.01 -6.31
N VAL A 29 6.46 -15.55 -5.25
CA VAL A 29 5.83 -16.48 -4.31
C VAL A 29 5.93 -15.89 -2.90
N THR A 30 4.81 -15.80 -2.19
CA THR A 30 4.75 -15.30 -0.80
C THR A 30 5.06 -16.40 0.22
N PRO A 31 5.42 -16.09 1.47
CA PRO A 31 5.70 -14.74 1.99
C PRO A 31 7.01 -14.17 1.43
N ILE A 32 7.02 -12.88 1.13
CA ILE A 32 8.18 -12.20 0.56
C ILE A 32 8.37 -10.80 1.16
N LYS A 33 9.59 -10.50 1.57
CA LYS A 33 9.97 -9.17 2.08
C LYS A 33 10.51 -8.30 0.96
N ALA A 34 10.21 -7.01 0.90
CA ALA A 34 10.90 -6.11 -0.03
C ALA A 34 12.42 -6.06 0.24
N SER A 35 13.17 -5.82 -0.83
CA SER A 35 14.61 -5.56 -0.76
C SER A 35 14.94 -4.14 -1.21
N TYR A 36 16.07 -3.63 -0.72
CA TYR A 36 16.58 -2.34 -1.12
C TYR A 36 17.48 -2.49 -2.34
N LYS A 37 17.45 -1.53 -3.27
CA LYS A 37 18.23 -1.58 -4.52
C LYS A 37 19.71 -1.93 -4.34
N LEU A 38 20.36 -1.45 -3.28
CA LEU A 38 21.79 -1.72 -3.04
C LEU A 38 22.08 -3.16 -2.65
N ASN A 39 21.08 -3.89 -2.13
CA ASN A 39 21.19 -5.29 -1.72
C ASN A 39 19.89 -6.04 -2.12
N PRO A 40 19.69 -6.30 -3.42
CA PRO A 40 18.44 -6.88 -3.92
C PRO A 40 18.40 -8.38 -3.60
N VAL A 41 17.93 -8.71 -2.40
CA VAL A 41 17.69 -10.09 -1.94
C VAL A 41 16.26 -10.57 -2.22
N SER A 42 15.42 -9.70 -2.77
CA SER A 42 14.00 -9.96 -3.02
C SER A 42 13.57 -9.55 -4.42
N SER A 43 12.56 -10.25 -4.91
CA SER A 43 11.87 -9.95 -6.15
C SER A 43 10.96 -8.72 -6.06
N ILE A 44 10.74 -8.13 -4.88
CA ILE A 44 10.00 -6.87 -4.69
C ILE A 44 10.98 -5.73 -4.34
N ASN A 45 10.82 -4.60 -5.03
CA ASN A 45 11.51 -3.34 -4.78
C ASN A 45 10.49 -2.24 -4.45
N GLU A 46 10.55 -1.70 -3.24
CA GLU A 46 9.73 -0.56 -2.84
C GLU A 46 10.45 0.76 -3.13
N ILE A 47 9.74 1.68 -3.78
CA ILE A 47 10.25 3.03 -4.04
C ILE A 47 9.29 4.03 -3.40
N TYR A 48 9.68 4.64 -2.30
CA TYR A 48 8.84 5.61 -1.60
C TYR A 48 9.15 7.05 -2.02
N LYS A 49 8.12 7.83 -2.36
CA LYS A 49 8.22 9.28 -2.56
C LYS A 49 7.11 10.03 -1.84
N LYS A 50 7.49 11.15 -1.23
CA LYS A 50 6.62 11.98 -0.40
C LYS A 50 6.44 13.36 -1.01
N PHE A 51 5.17 13.74 -1.14
CA PHE A 51 4.75 14.99 -1.72
C PHE A 51 3.93 15.79 -0.72
N ASP A 52 4.25 17.08 -0.59
CA ASP A 52 3.35 18.06 0.00
C ASP A 52 2.72 18.91 -1.12
N PHE A 53 1.78 19.77 -0.75
CA PHE A 53 1.07 20.64 -1.69
C PHE A 53 2.01 21.46 -2.59
N ASN A 54 3.08 22.02 -2.01
CA ASN A 54 4.04 22.84 -2.75
C ASN A 54 4.88 22.03 -3.73
N LYS A 55 5.33 20.84 -3.35
CA LYS A 55 6.10 19.96 -4.24
C LYS A 55 5.29 19.52 -5.44
N ILE A 56 4.01 19.20 -5.26
CA ILE A 56 3.14 18.79 -6.39
C ILE A 56 2.90 19.97 -7.33
N ASN A 57 2.59 21.15 -6.78
CA ASN A 57 2.45 22.36 -7.60
C ASN A 57 3.72 22.69 -8.37
N LYS A 58 4.89 22.40 -7.79
CA LYS A 58 6.16 22.56 -8.48
C LYS A 58 6.33 21.55 -9.61
N CYS A 59 5.87 20.30 -9.48
CA CYS A 59 5.83 19.36 -10.60
C CYS A 59 4.92 19.87 -11.73
N ILE A 60 3.75 20.43 -11.41
CA ILE A 60 2.81 20.98 -12.41
C ILE A 60 3.41 22.17 -13.17
N THR A 61 4.12 23.05 -12.47
CA THR A 61 4.54 24.36 -13.00
C THR A 61 5.99 24.40 -13.49
N ASN A 62 6.80 23.38 -13.18
CA ASN A 62 8.22 23.37 -13.50
C ASN A 62 8.64 21.99 -14.06
N GLU A 63 8.69 21.89 -15.38
CA GLU A 63 9.12 20.70 -16.11
C GLU A 63 10.51 20.20 -15.68
N GLY A 64 11.45 21.10 -15.38
CA GLY A 64 12.79 20.72 -14.92
C GLY A 64 12.74 19.98 -13.57
N PHE A 65 11.87 20.42 -12.67
CA PHE A 65 11.64 19.76 -11.39
C PHE A 65 10.93 18.42 -11.57
N GLU A 66 9.91 18.35 -12.42
CA GLU A 66 9.22 17.10 -12.76
C GLU A 66 10.17 16.06 -13.36
N ARG A 67 11.00 16.45 -14.34
CA ARG A 67 12.02 15.57 -14.94
C ARG A 67 13.02 15.07 -13.90
N MET A 68 13.46 15.93 -12.98
CA MET A 68 14.35 15.56 -11.89
C MET A 68 13.71 14.50 -10.98
N VAL A 69 12.45 14.70 -10.57
CA VAL A 69 11.70 13.75 -9.75
C VAL A 69 11.56 12.40 -10.47
N ASN A 70 11.17 12.40 -11.75
CA ASN A 70 11.09 11.19 -12.57
C ASN A 70 12.43 10.46 -12.69
N ALA A 71 13.51 11.20 -12.94
CA ALA A 71 14.85 10.63 -13.03
C ALA A 71 15.28 10.01 -11.70
N ASP A 72 14.94 10.62 -10.57
CA ASP A 72 15.26 10.10 -9.25
C ASP A 72 14.49 8.82 -8.92
N VAL A 73 13.19 8.74 -9.24
CA VAL A 73 12.42 7.49 -9.09
C VAL A 73 12.99 6.38 -9.99
N LYS A 74 13.27 6.71 -11.26
CA LYS A 74 13.81 5.75 -12.23
C LYS A 74 15.17 5.18 -11.81
N LYS A 75 16.01 6.00 -11.16
CA LYS A 75 17.29 5.54 -10.60
C LYS A 75 17.07 4.51 -9.49
N ASP A 76 15.94 4.50 -8.79
CA ASP A 76 15.69 3.58 -7.68
C ASP A 76 15.08 2.24 -8.15
N MET A 77 14.71 2.13 -9.42
CA MET A 77 14.13 0.91 -9.99
C MET A 77 15.14 -0.24 -10.10
N THR A 78 14.62 -1.47 -10.01
CA THR A 78 15.37 -2.73 -10.20
C THR A 78 14.68 -3.62 -11.24
N SER A 79 15.26 -4.79 -11.52
CA SER A 79 14.66 -5.82 -12.37
C SER A 79 13.49 -6.56 -11.72
N GLY A 80 13.29 -6.41 -10.40
CA GLY A 80 12.17 -7.01 -9.67
C GLY A 80 10.84 -6.30 -9.96
N ILE A 81 9.79 -6.69 -9.23
CA ILE A 81 8.52 -5.98 -9.17
C ILE A 81 8.75 -4.68 -8.39
N ASN A 82 8.67 -3.56 -9.09
CA ASN A 82 8.77 -2.22 -8.52
C ASN A 82 7.37 -1.77 -8.06
N ILE A 83 7.27 -1.40 -6.79
CA ILE A 83 6.07 -0.80 -6.20
C ILE A 83 6.46 0.62 -5.76
N CYS A 84 6.08 1.63 -6.55
CA CYS A 84 6.29 3.01 -6.13
C CYS A 84 5.16 3.44 -5.19
N LEU A 85 5.50 3.70 -3.94
CA LEU A 85 4.56 4.18 -2.93
C LEU A 85 4.62 5.72 -2.91
N ILE A 86 3.49 6.33 -3.27
CA ILE A 86 3.34 7.79 -3.25
C ILE A 86 2.59 8.20 -1.99
N GLU A 87 3.19 9.09 -1.19
CA GLU A 87 2.54 9.72 -0.05
C GLU A 87 2.15 11.17 -0.35
N TYR A 88 0.87 11.46 -0.14
CA TYR A 88 0.34 12.82 -0.04
C TYR A 88 0.35 13.27 1.43
N ASN A 89 1.27 14.18 1.75
CA ASN A 89 1.56 14.67 3.10
C ASN A 89 1.13 16.15 3.27
N ALA A 90 -0.13 16.42 2.95
CA ALA A 90 -0.78 17.72 3.13
C ALA A 90 -2.19 17.53 3.72
N PHE A 91 -2.73 18.59 4.33
CA PHE A 91 -4.08 18.59 4.89
C PHE A 91 -5.09 19.10 3.87
N GLU A 92 -4.62 20.01 3.01
CA GLU A 92 -5.33 20.55 1.87
C GLU A 92 -5.82 19.41 0.98
N MET A 93 -7.05 19.49 0.49
CA MET A 93 -7.54 18.53 -0.49
C MET A 93 -6.83 18.79 -1.82
N PRO A 94 -6.18 17.78 -2.42
CA PRO A 94 -5.55 17.96 -3.72
C PRO A 94 -6.62 18.15 -4.79
N ASP A 95 -6.35 19.02 -5.76
CA ASP A 95 -7.18 19.16 -6.96
C ASP A 95 -6.92 18.03 -7.97
N ASP A 96 -7.74 17.96 -9.02
CA ASP A 96 -7.64 16.92 -10.05
C ASP A 96 -6.25 16.86 -10.69
N LYS A 97 -5.62 18.00 -11.00
CA LYS A 97 -4.28 18.06 -11.61
C LYS A 97 -3.21 17.56 -10.67
N GLN A 98 -3.35 17.86 -9.39
CA GLN A 98 -2.44 17.37 -8.36
C GLN A 98 -2.54 15.84 -8.21
N ILE A 99 -3.76 15.29 -8.27
CA ILE A 99 -3.97 13.84 -8.25
C ILE A 99 -3.42 13.18 -9.52
N GLU A 100 -3.59 13.81 -10.69
CA GLU A 100 -3.00 13.37 -11.97
C GLU A 100 -1.48 13.25 -11.86
N VAL A 101 -0.77 14.27 -11.36
CA VAL A 101 0.69 14.20 -11.18
C VAL A 101 1.12 13.05 -10.26
N LEU A 102 0.38 12.80 -9.16
CA LEU A 102 0.69 11.68 -8.27
C LEU A 102 0.43 10.33 -8.95
N SER A 103 -0.62 10.25 -9.75
CA SER A 103 -0.98 9.07 -10.54
C SER A 103 0.07 8.77 -11.58
N ASP A 104 0.41 9.74 -12.42
CA ASP A 104 1.33 9.57 -13.55
C ASP A 104 2.73 9.18 -13.09
N LEU A 105 3.21 9.81 -12.02
CA LEU A 105 4.50 9.45 -11.44
C LEU A 105 4.49 8.01 -10.91
N GLN A 106 3.45 7.59 -10.18
CA GLN A 106 3.39 6.21 -9.71
C GLN A 106 3.26 5.23 -10.87
N TYR A 107 2.38 5.56 -11.81
CA TYR A 107 2.05 4.70 -12.94
C TYR A 107 3.30 4.45 -13.77
N GLU A 108 4.10 5.45 -14.09
CA GLU A 108 5.31 5.27 -14.91
C GLU A 108 6.34 4.35 -14.24
N HIS A 109 6.52 4.47 -12.92
CA HIS A 109 7.63 3.83 -12.20
C HIS A 109 7.23 2.63 -11.34
N SER A 110 6.03 2.08 -11.52
CA SER A 110 5.56 0.89 -10.81
C SER A 110 5.07 -0.20 -11.75
N ASP A 111 5.27 -1.45 -11.38
CA ASP A 111 4.60 -2.59 -12.02
C ASP A 111 3.15 -2.75 -11.52
N ILE A 112 2.84 -2.24 -10.32
CA ILE A 112 1.52 -2.23 -9.67
C ILE A 112 1.22 -0.82 -9.17
N VAL A 113 0.00 -0.34 -9.36
CA VAL A 113 -0.47 0.94 -8.82
C VAL A 113 -1.04 0.72 -7.42
N VAL A 114 -0.63 1.52 -6.44
CA VAL A 114 -1.15 1.51 -5.07
C VAL A 114 -1.79 2.86 -4.77
N THR A 115 -3.05 2.88 -4.34
CA THR A 115 -3.69 4.17 -4.00
C THR A 115 -2.85 4.96 -2.97
N PRO A 116 -2.82 6.30 -3.06
CA PRO A 116 -1.82 7.10 -2.37
C PRO A 116 -1.94 7.00 -0.85
N ILE A 117 -0.79 7.00 -0.16
CA ILE A 117 -0.74 7.07 1.30
C ILE A 117 -1.13 8.49 1.71
N LEU A 118 -2.18 8.63 2.53
CA LEU A 118 -2.72 9.91 2.98
C LEU A 118 -2.37 10.19 4.44
N SER A 119 -1.07 10.30 4.74
CA SER A 119 -0.55 10.27 6.12
C SER A 119 -1.07 11.41 7.00
N LYS A 120 -1.08 12.67 6.52
CA LYS A 120 -1.61 13.79 7.31
C LYS A 120 -3.13 13.71 7.49
N ILE A 121 -3.85 13.41 6.41
CA ILE A 121 -5.31 13.23 6.42
C ILE A 121 -5.70 12.17 7.45
N THR A 122 -5.04 11.00 7.44
CA THR A 122 -5.32 9.89 8.37
C THR A 122 -4.91 10.17 9.82
N ARG A 123 -3.98 11.10 10.05
CA ARG A 123 -3.50 11.50 11.38
C ARG A 123 -4.30 12.62 12.01
N GLU A 124 -4.78 13.55 11.19
CA GLU A 124 -5.28 14.84 11.66
C GLU A 124 -6.79 14.98 11.50
N LEU A 125 -7.40 14.33 10.50
CA LEU A 125 -8.86 14.31 10.36
C LEU A 125 -9.49 13.24 11.26
N THR A 126 -10.72 13.51 11.68
CA THR A 126 -11.54 12.59 12.48
C THR A 126 -12.92 12.43 11.86
N GLU A 127 -13.65 11.41 12.34
CA GLU A 127 -15.06 11.20 12.02
C GLU A 127 -15.33 11.15 10.51
N ASP A 128 -16.50 11.63 10.07
CA ASP A 128 -16.92 11.55 8.67
C ASP A 128 -16.01 12.33 7.73
N LYS A 129 -15.35 13.40 8.22
CA LYS A 129 -14.38 14.15 7.41
C LYS A 129 -13.20 13.27 7.00
N LEU A 130 -12.69 12.44 7.92
CA LEU A 130 -11.62 11.50 7.61
C LEU A 130 -12.04 10.51 6.51
N LEU A 131 -13.17 9.84 6.70
CA LEU A 131 -13.63 8.82 5.74
C LEU A 131 -13.95 9.45 4.37
N ASN A 132 -14.62 10.60 4.37
CA ASN A 132 -14.99 11.29 3.14
C ASN A 132 -13.75 11.77 2.37
N SER A 133 -12.81 12.48 3.02
CA SER A 133 -11.57 12.92 2.36
C SER A 133 -10.76 11.74 1.82
N PHE A 134 -10.65 10.65 2.59
CA PHE A 134 -9.96 9.44 2.15
C PHE A 134 -10.61 8.84 0.90
N ASN A 135 -11.93 8.62 0.93
CA ASN A 135 -12.66 8.04 -0.20
C ASN A 135 -12.64 8.97 -1.42
N THR A 136 -12.79 10.29 -1.24
CA THR A 136 -12.75 11.26 -2.34
C THR A 136 -11.42 11.19 -3.08
N ILE A 137 -10.29 11.26 -2.36
CA ILE A 137 -8.97 11.27 -2.99
C ILE A 137 -8.67 9.91 -3.63
N THR A 138 -8.90 8.81 -2.90
CA THR A 138 -8.61 7.48 -3.44
C THR A 138 -9.51 7.15 -4.63
N ASN A 139 -10.80 7.51 -4.61
CA ASN A 139 -11.70 7.30 -5.75
C ASN A 139 -11.24 8.08 -6.98
N LYS A 140 -10.94 9.36 -6.81
CA LYS A 140 -10.46 10.19 -7.92
C LYS A 140 -9.13 9.66 -8.49
N TYR A 141 -8.23 9.22 -7.62
CA TYR A 141 -6.97 8.60 -8.03
C TYR A 141 -7.20 7.34 -8.86
N MET A 142 -8.10 6.46 -8.42
CA MET A 142 -8.45 5.24 -9.14
C MET A 142 -9.07 5.55 -10.52
N GLU A 143 -9.99 6.53 -10.58
CA GLU A 143 -10.61 6.98 -11.83
C GLU A 143 -9.56 7.45 -12.85
N ILE A 144 -8.55 8.22 -12.41
CA ILE A 144 -7.46 8.69 -13.27
C ILE A 144 -6.62 7.51 -13.77
N VAL A 145 -6.20 6.61 -12.88
CA VAL A 145 -5.38 5.44 -13.26
C VAL A 145 -6.10 4.54 -14.27
N GLU A 146 -7.41 4.36 -14.11
CA GLU A 146 -8.21 3.54 -15.02
C GLU A 146 -8.27 4.10 -16.45
N THR A 147 -7.95 5.39 -16.67
CA THR A 147 -7.84 5.94 -18.03
C THR A 147 -6.66 5.36 -18.83
N LEU A 148 -5.60 4.89 -18.15
CA LEU A 148 -4.38 4.33 -18.74
C LEU A 148 -4.40 2.78 -18.82
N ASN A 149 -5.40 2.15 -18.19
CA ASN A 149 -5.93 0.78 -18.38
C ASN A 149 -5.01 -0.45 -18.48
N HIS A 150 -3.75 -0.41 -18.04
CA HIS A 150 -2.83 -1.57 -18.19
C HIS A 150 -2.20 -2.10 -16.89
N LYS A 151 -2.40 -1.44 -15.75
CA LYS A 151 -1.81 -1.88 -14.47
C LYS A 151 -2.86 -2.30 -13.46
N SER A 152 -2.51 -3.30 -12.65
CA SER A 152 -3.36 -3.70 -11.53
C SER A 152 -3.33 -2.63 -10.43
N ILE A 153 -4.48 -2.39 -9.80
CA ILE A 153 -4.62 -1.43 -8.70
C ILE A 153 -4.74 -2.19 -7.38
N VAL A 154 -4.03 -1.71 -6.37
CA VAL A 154 -4.04 -2.19 -4.99
C VAL A 154 -4.50 -1.05 -4.08
N GLY A 155 -5.44 -1.35 -3.18
CA GLY A 155 -5.96 -0.36 -2.24
C GLY A 155 -5.06 -0.22 -1.01
N ILE A 156 -4.73 1.01 -0.61
CA ILE A 156 -4.13 1.28 0.68
C ILE A 156 -5.19 1.19 1.79
N ILE A 157 -4.85 0.55 2.91
CA ILE A 157 -5.63 0.51 4.14
C ILE A 157 -4.74 0.98 5.29
N PRO A 158 -4.89 2.24 5.76
CA PRO A 158 -4.11 2.73 6.88
C PRO A 158 -4.55 2.06 8.18
N SER A 159 -3.62 1.47 8.94
CA SER A 159 -3.85 0.92 10.28
C SER A 159 -4.35 1.95 11.30
N ARG A 160 -4.16 3.24 10.99
CA ARG A 160 -4.67 4.37 11.78
C ARG A 160 -6.17 4.60 11.58
N MET A 161 -6.77 4.06 10.53
CA MET A 161 -8.20 4.19 10.30
C MET A 161 -8.99 3.58 11.46
N PRO A 162 -9.93 4.33 12.06
CA PRO A 162 -10.84 3.80 13.07
C PRO A 162 -11.52 2.52 12.61
N ARG A 163 -11.70 1.58 13.54
CA ARG A 163 -12.28 0.26 13.26
C ARG A 163 -13.64 0.35 12.57
N GLN A 164 -14.45 1.38 12.82
CA GLN A 164 -15.74 1.58 12.12
C GLN A 164 -15.60 1.83 10.62
N PHE A 165 -14.49 2.39 10.15
CA PHE A 165 -14.29 2.77 8.74
C PHE A 165 -13.76 1.65 7.86
N LEU A 166 -13.29 0.55 8.45
CA LEU A 166 -12.82 -0.61 7.68
C LEU A 166 -13.85 -1.14 6.69
N GLU A 167 -15.11 -1.29 7.12
CA GLU A 167 -16.16 -1.85 6.26
C GLU A 167 -16.51 -0.91 5.07
N PRO A 168 -16.76 0.39 5.28
CA PRO A 168 -16.91 1.34 4.18
C PRO A 168 -15.73 1.33 3.19
N ILE A 169 -14.49 1.28 3.70
CA ILE A 169 -13.28 1.27 2.86
C ILE A 169 -13.22 -0.01 2.01
N ILE A 170 -13.37 -1.19 2.62
CA ILE A 170 -13.34 -2.47 1.90
C ILE A 170 -14.46 -2.55 0.86
N LYS A 171 -15.68 -2.12 1.21
CA LYS A 171 -16.81 -2.10 0.28
C LYS A 171 -16.56 -1.14 -0.90
N ASN A 172 -15.96 0.03 -0.65
CA ASN A 172 -15.63 1.00 -1.68
C ASN A 172 -14.57 0.47 -2.66
N TYR A 173 -13.55 -0.25 -2.18
CA TYR A 173 -12.58 -0.90 -3.05
C TYR A 173 -13.17 -2.08 -3.82
N LYS A 174 -13.97 -2.94 -3.15
CA LYS A 174 -14.63 -4.08 -3.79
C LYS A 174 -15.58 -3.64 -4.89
N SER A 175 -16.34 -2.55 -4.70
CA SER A 175 -17.24 -2.03 -5.74
C SER A 175 -16.51 -1.54 -7.00
N LYS A 176 -15.20 -1.30 -6.90
CA LYS A 176 -14.28 -0.97 -8.00
C LYS A 176 -13.39 -2.14 -8.43
N ASN A 177 -13.76 -3.36 -8.03
CA ASN A 177 -13.03 -4.59 -8.38
C ASN A 177 -11.55 -4.60 -7.93
N ILE A 178 -11.26 -3.94 -6.80
CA ILE A 178 -9.94 -3.98 -6.15
C ILE A 178 -10.00 -4.99 -5.02
N THR A 179 -9.18 -6.04 -5.15
CA THR A 179 -9.23 -7.21 -4.26
C THR A 179 -7.98 -7.39 -3.40
N SER A 180 -6.90 -6.68 -3.71
CA SER A 180 -5.63 -6.76 -2.98
C SER A 180 -5.32 -5.44 -2.29
N PHE A 181 -4.60 -5.50 -1.17
CA PHE A 181 -4.42 -4.35 -0.29
C PHE A 181 -2.99 -4.20 0.22
N VAL A 182 -2.51 -2.95 0.29
CA VAL A 182 -1.36 -2.57 1.10
C VAL A 182 -1.87 -2.09 2.46
N ILE A 183 -1.34 -2.60 3.56
CA ILE A 183 -1.66 -2.16 4.92
C ILE A 183 -0.54 -1.23 5.41
N ASP A 184 -0.86 0.05 5.57
CA ASP A 184 0.10 1.02 6.11
C ASP A 184 0.02 1.04 7.64
N PHE A 185 1.03 0.45 8.28
CA PHE A 185 1.13 0.43 9.73
C PHE A 185 1.57 1.77 10.32
N ASP A 186 2.03 2.71 9.51
CA ASP A 186 2.45 4.05 9.92
C ASP A 186 3.33 4.05 11.19
N GLY A 187 4.34 3.17 11.19
CA GLY A 187 5.30 2.95 12.27
C GLY A 187 4.74 2.22 13.49
N ARG A 188 3.51 1.68 13.44
CA ARG A 188 2.92 0.90 14.53
C ARG A 188 3.37 -0.56 14.48
N SER A 189 3.30 -1.23 15.63
CA SER A 189 3.47 -2.68 15.65
C SER A 189 2.25 -3.36 15.04
N VAL A 190 2.45 -4.45 14.30
CA VAL A 190 1.35 -5.28 13.81
C VAL A 190 0.45 -5.72 14.98
N ASP A 191 1.07 -6.08 16.10
CA ASP A 191 0.36 -6.60 17.28
C ASP A 191 -0.30 -5.51 18.15
N THR A 192 -0.14 -4.23 17.83
CA THR A 192 -0.71 -3.15 18.68
C THR A 192 -2.23 -3.05 18.62
N ASN A 193 -2.88 -3.65 17.60
CA ASN A 193 -4.33 -3.63 17.48
C ASN A 193 -4.90 -4.91 16.83
N GLU A 194 -4.74 -6.04 17.50
CA GLU A 194 -5.29 -7.34 17.06
C GLU A 194 -6.78 -7.29 16.73
N SER A 195 -7.57 -6.51 17.48
CA SER A 195 -9.01 -6.38 17.25
C SER A 195 -9.36 -5.72 15.90
N TRP A 196 -8.48 -4.83 15.42
CA TRP A 196 -8.59 -4.19 14.12
C TRP A 196 -8.22 -5.17 13.01
N ILE A 197 -7.11 -5.90 13.17
CA ILE A 197 -6.68 -6.94 12.22
C ILE A 197 -7.76 -8.01 12.10
N ARG A 198 -8.26 -8.54 13.22
CA ARG A 198 -9.34 -9.52 13.22
C ARG A 198 -10.60 -9.01 12.52
N LYS A 199 -10.95 -7.72 12.65
CA LYS A 199 -12.06 -7.13 11.89
C LYS A 199 -11.76 -7.07 10.40
N LEU A 200 -10.55 -6.66 10.02
CA LEU A 200 -10.12 -6.65 8.61
C LEU A 200 -10.27 -8.04 7.99
N PHE A 201 -9.73 -9.09 8.62
CA PHE A 201 -9.84 -10.48 8.12
C PHE A 201 -11.28 -10.97 8.01
N ARG A 202 -12.13 -10.65 9.00
CA ARG A 202 -13.57 -10.94 8.92
C ARG A 202 -14.20 -10.26 7.72
N LEU A 203 -13.92 -8.97 7.51
CA LEU A 203 -14.44 -8.24 6.36
C LEU A 203 -13.94 -8.80 5.03
N LEU A 204 -12.67 -9.19 4.93
CA LEU A 204 -12.15 -9.84 3.74
C LEU A 204 -12.87 -11.17 3.47
N LYS A 205 -13.13 -11.97 4.51
CA LYS A 205 -13.90 -13.22 4.40
C LYS A 205 -15.35 -12.98 4.00
N ASP A 206 -16.04 -12.07 4.69
CA ASP A 206 -17.45 -11.71 4.44
C ASP A 206 -17.67 -11.07 3.05
N ASN A 207 -16.58 -10.68 2.38
CA ASN A 207 -16.60 -10.12 1.04
C ASN A 207 -15.92 -11.04 0.00
N ASP A 208 -15.65 -12.31 0.31
CA ASP A 208 -15.02 -13.27 -0.62
C ASP A 208 -13.64 -12.82 -1.13
N LEU A 209 -12.96 -11.94 -0.40
CA LEU A 209 -11.65 -11.41 -0.73
C LEU A 209 -10.54 -12.20 -0.03
N LEU A 210 -10.84 -12.98 1.00
CA LEU A 210 -9.79 -13.60 1.83
C LEU A 210 -8.82 -14.47 1.01
N GLU A 211 -9.32 -15.22 0.03
CA GLU A 211 -8.49 -16.10 -0.82
C GLU A 211 -8.03 -15.41 -2.12
N GLU A 212 -8.66 -14.28 -2.49
CA GLU A 212 -8.30 -13.48 -3.68
C GLU A 212 -7.39 -12.28 -3.38
N SER A 213 -7.14 -12.00 -2.09
CA SER A 213 -6.40 -10.82 -1.64
C SER A 213 -4.93 -11.14 -1.36
N PHE A 214 -4.06 -10.43 -2.08
CA PHE A 214 -2.71 -10.20 -1.61
C PHE A 214 -2.74 -9.08 -0.56
N LEU A 215 -2.16 -9.33 0.62
CA LEU A 215 -2.01 -8.36 1.69
C LEU A 215 -0.53 -8.08 1.91
N TYR A 216 -0.14 -6.82 1.72
CA TYR A 216 1.25 -6.38 1.82
C TYR A 216 1.39 -5.31 2.88
N SER A 217 2.29 -5.48 3.84
CA SER A 217 2.53 -4.52 4.91
C SER A 217 3.61 -3.52 4.53
N ILE A 218 3.39 -2.25 4.90
CA ILE A 218 4.43 -1.22 4.85
C ILE A 218 4.49 -0.50 6.19
N ASN A 219 5.65 0.07 6.51
CA ASN A 219 5.89 0.82 7.74
C ASN A 219 5.53 0.04 9.02
N ALA A 220 5.60 -1.30 8.98
CA ALA A 220 5.33 -2.17 10.11
C ALA A 220 6.55 -2.27 11.03
N ASN A 221 6.31 -2.24 12.34
CA ASN A 221 7.33 -2.53 13.35
C ASN A 221 7.02 -3.85 14.06
N THR A 222 8.03 -4.51 14.62
CA THR A 222 7.86 -5.69 15.50
C THR A 222 7.51 -5.31 16.95
N GLY A 223 7.34 -4.02 17.25
CA GLY A 223 7.15 -3.48 18.60
C GLY A 223 8.44 -2.99 19.26
N LYS A 224 8.35 -2.46 20.49
CA LYS A 224 9.51 -2.05 21.30
C LYS A 224 9.94 -3.23 22.18
N PHE A 225 11.20 -3.63 22.08
CA PHE A 225 11.80 -4.62 22.99
C PHE A 225 11.69 -4.13 24.44
N MET A 226 11.23 -5.00 25.33
CA MET A 226 11.38 -4.76 26.77
C MET A 226 12.87 -4.82 27.11
N LYS A 227 13.39 -3.81 27.82
CA LYS A 227 14.81 -3.65 28.20
C LYS A 227 15.41 -4.84 29.01
N GLN A 228 14.63 -5.86 29.32
CA GLN A 228 14.99 -7.01 30.18
C GLN A 228 14.89 -8.37 29.46
N THR A 229 14.98 -8.40 28.13
CA THR A 229 14.95 -9.66 27.36
C THR A 229 16.36 -10.08 26.96
N ASN A 230 16.74 -11.32 27.28
CA ASN A 230 18.05 -11.90 26.95
C ASN A 230 18.18 -12.26 25.45
N GLU A 231 17.07 -12.22 24.73
CA GLU A 231 16.96 -12.55 23.31
C GLU A 231 16.20 -11.42 22.61
N ILE A 232 16.79 -10.89 21.54
CA ILE A 232 16.19 -9.82 20.72
C ILE A 232 15.71 -10.48 19.43
N LEU A 233 14.38 -10.52 19.22
CA LEU A 233 13.81 -10.91 17.93
C LEU A 233 14.36 -9.99 16.83
N ALA A 234 14.80 -10.55 15.70
CA ALA A 234 15.23 -9.75 14.56
C ALA A 234 14.08 -8.79 14.17
N LYS A 235 14.42 -7.51 13.93
CA LYS A 235 13.44 -6.51 13.45
C LYS A 235 12.89 -6.81 12.06
N ASP A 236 13.50 -7.78 11.38
CA ASP A 236 13.24 -8.19 10.02
C ASP A 236 12.38 -9.45 10.01
N PHE A 237 11.05 -9.29 9.98
CA PHE A 237 10.12 -10.41 9.75
C PHE A 237 9.70 -10.43 8.28
N ILE A 238 9.41 -11.64 7.77
CA ILE A 238 9.02 -11.89 6.37
C ILE A 238 7.50 -11.96 6.23
N CYS A 239 6.79 -12.27 7.32
CA CYS A 239 5.33 -12.30 7.39
C CYS A 239 4.94 -12.16 8.86
N SER A 240 3.86 -11.42 9.13
CA SER A 240 3.22 -11.48 10.46
C SER A 240 2.34 -12.73 10.56
N GLY A 241 2.03 -13.21 11.78
CA GLY A 241 1.14 -14.38 12.03
C GLY A 241 -0.33 -14.18 11.60
N PHE A 242 -0.57 -13.29 10.65
CA PHE A 242 -1.85 -12.96 10.05
C PHE A 242 -1.82 -13.15 8.52
N GLY A 243 -0.76 -13.69 7.92
CA GLY A 243 -0.67 -13.82 6.45
C GLY A 243 -0.62 -12.47 5.72
N ILE A 244 -0.03 -11.46 6.39
CA ILE A 244 0.33 -10.18 5.81
C ILE A 244 1.85 -10.22 5.61
N ASP A 245 2.26 -10.12 4.34
CA ASP A 245 3.66 -10.08 3.90
C ASP A 245 4.36 -8.79 4.33
#